data_AF-A0A1U8JVS9-F1
#
_entry.id   AF-A0A1U8JVS9-F1
#
_cell.length_a   1.000
_cell.length_b   1.000
_cell.length_c   1.000
_cell.angle_alpha   90.00
_cell.angle_beta   90.00
_cell.angle_gamma   90.00
#
_symmetry.space_group_name_H-M   'P 1'
#
loop_
_entity.id
_entity.type
_entity.pdbx_description
1 polymer ?
#
loop_
_entity_poly.entity_id
_entity_poly.type
_entity_poly.pdbx_seq_one_letter_code
_entity_poly.pdbx_strand_id
1 'polypeptide(L)'
;MSTMFLRSLLLPLMALATWSHGMSRGQQRPSSLDAASNTLQYHGGPLLTKPNGINVYLIWYGGFSLKDRNSITDFFASFASPGRRQGPSVSTWWRTISTYKDKTGKPVSDTVRLVKQVGDVYSSGKTLKRAQLANFVKSKIESKIFPLDPNGI
;
A
#
# COMPACT_ATOMS: atom_id res chain seq x y z
N MET A 1 72.54 -54.62 -28.40
CA MET A 1 72.34 -53.30 -29.03
C MET A 1 71.50 -52.44 -28.08
N SER A 2 72.02 -51.26 -27.74
CA SER A 2 71.44 -50.04 -27.12
C SER A 2 69.92 -49.98 -26.86
N THR A 3 69.35 -49.29 -25.85
CA THR A 3 69.83 -48.29 -24.87
C THR A 3 68.71 -47.97 -23.86
N MET A 4 69.11 -47.78 -22.59
CA MET A 4 68.78 -46.69 -21.64
C MET A 4 67.35 -46.32 -21.19
N PHE A 5 67.28 -46.04 -19.87
CA PHE A 5 66.69 -44.89 -19.14
C PHE A 5 65.78 -45.35 -17.98
N LEU A 6 66.27 -45.34 -16.73
CA LEU A 6 66.38 -44.19 -15.81
C LEU A 6 65.01 -43.58 -15.46
N ARG A 7 64.58 -43.75 -14.20
CA ARG A 7 63.92 -42.70 -13.42
C ARG A 7 64.01 -42.99 -11.93
N SER A 8 64.42 -41.94 -11.23
CA SER A 8 64.87 -41.91 -9.84
C SER A 8 63.81 -41.30 -8.94
N LEU A 9 63.82 -41.76 -7.68
CA LEU A 9 63.58 -41.03 -6.43
C LEU A 9 62.20 -40.40 -6.05
N LEU A 10 61.95 -40.51 -4.73
CA LEU A 10 61.41 -39.51 -3.79
C LEU A 10 59.90 -39.48 -3.47
N LEU A 11 59.60 -40.00 -2.28
CA LEU A 11 58.53 -39.52 -1.38
C LEU A 11 58.93 -38.16 -0.77
N PRO A 12 57.94 -37.29 -0.53
CA PRO A 12 57.81 -36.72 0.81
C PRO A 12 56.39 -36.80 1.36
N LEU A 13 56.32 -37.23 2.61
CA LEU A 13 55.17 -37.28 3.49
C LEU A 13 54.72 -35.85 3.82
N MET A 14 53.56 -35.43 3.30
CA MET A 14 53.01 -34.09 3.54
C MET A 14 52.03 -34.13 4.71
N ALA A 15 52.40 -33.46 5.80
CA ALA A 15 51.58 -33.25 6.99
C ALA A 15 50.38 -32.34 6.66
N LEU A 16 49.16 -32.82 6.88
CA LEU A 16 47.96 -31.99 6.85
C LEU A 16 47.72 -31.41 8.25
N ALA A 17 47.94 -30.10 8.36
CA ALA A 17 47.53 -29.27 9.48
C ALA A 17 46.02 -29.41 9.72
N THR A 18 45.62 -29.66 10.96
CA THR A 18 44.22 -29.67 11.38
C THR A 18 43.68 -28.25 11.32
N TRP A 19 42.90 -27.94 10.27
CA TRP A 19 42.08 -26.74 10.24
C TRP A 19 40.98 -26.85 11.29
N SER A 20 41.20 -26.21 12.44
CA SER A 20 40.16 -25.96 13.44
C SER A 20 39.09 -25.05 12.83
N HIS A 21 37.99 -25.65 12.38
CA HIS A 21 36.78 -24.89 12.09
C HIS A 21 36.21 -24.40 13.42
N GLY A 22 36.54 -23.16 13.77
CA GLY A 22 35.87 -22.43 14.84
C GLY A 22 34.38 -22.29 14.50
N MET A 23 33.55 -23.15 15.10
CA MET A 23 32.10 -23.00 15.08
C MET A 23 31.74 -21.75 15.88
N SER A 24 31.68 -20.61 15.18
CA SER A 24 31.00 -19.42 15.67
C SER A 24 29.51 -19.73 15.70
N ARG A 25 29.07 -20.36 16.79
CA ARG A 25 27.67 -20.53 17.12
C ARG A 25 27.12 -19.11 17.28
N GLY A 26 26.46 -18.61 16.24
CA GLY A 26 25.82 -17.30 16.26
C GLY A 26 24.95 -17.23 17.50
N GLN A 27 25.37 -16.40 18.46
CA GLN A 27 24.62 -16.08 19.65
C GLN A 27 23.34 -15.39 19.16
N GLN A 28 22.28 -16.17 18.92
CA GLN A 28 20.95 -15.61 18.68
C GLN A 28 20.47 -15.01 19.99
N ARG A 29 20.90 -13.77 20.24
CA ARG A 29 20.27 -12.90 21.22
C ARG A 29 18.85 -12.66 20.69
N PRO A 30 17.79 -13.16 21.34
CA PRO A 30 16.46 -12.74 20.96
C PRO A 30 16.41 -11.24 21.21
N SER A 31 16.26 -10.47 20.14
CA SER A 31 15.91 -9.06 20.24
C SER A 31 14.54 -9.01 20.88
N SER A 32 14.47 -8.90 22.20
CA SER A 32 13.25 -8.53 22.92
C SER A 32 13.00 -7.04 22.70
N LEU A 33 12.77 -6.67 21.44
CA LEU A 33 11.87 -5.58 21.16
C LEU A 33 10.53 -6.29 21.12
N ASP A 34 9.71 -6.10 22.15
CA ASP A 34 8.29 -6.41 22.05
C ASP A 34 7.85 -5.90 20.68
N ALA A 35 7.39 -6.81 19.82
CA ALA A 35 6.95 -6.42 18.49
C ALA A 35 5.91 -5.33 18.71
N ALA A 36 6.27 -4.08 18.38
CA ALA A 36 5.37 -2.95 18.53
C ALA A 36 4.06 -3.39 17.88
N SER A 37 2.98 -3.43 18.67
CA SER A 37 1.68 -3.80 18.14
C SER A 37 1.32 -2.72 17.13
N ASN A 38 1.55 -3.01 15.85
CA ASN A 38 1.15 -2.16 14.72
C ASN A 38 -0.38 -2.14 14.54
N THR A 39 -1.13 -2.60 15.55
CA THR A 39 -2.58 -2.62 15.56
C THR A 39 -3.06 -1.21 15.93
N LEU A 40 -3.56 -0.46 14.95
CA LEU A 40 -4.24 0.80 15.23
C LEU A 40 -5.46 0.49 16.10
N GLN A 41 -5.64 1.20 17.20
CA GLN A 41 -6.82 1.02 18.05
C GLN A 41 -8.00 1.77 17.45
N TYR A 42 -9.13 1.08 17.31
CA TYR A 42 -10.37 1.69 16.85
C TYR A 42 -11.18 2.21 18.04
N HIS A 43 -11.53 3.50 18.00
CA HIS A 43 -12.17 4.22 19.12
C HIS A 43 -13.70 4.28 19.04
N GLY A 44 -14.35 3.41 18.24
CA GLY A 44 -15.81 3.26 18.23
C GLY A 44 -16.59 4.33 17.45
N GLY A 45 -15.94 5.15 16.62
CA GLY A 45 -16.57 6.12 15.73
C GLY A 45 -17.11 5.48 14.42
N PRO A 46 -17.94 6.17 13.63
CA PRO A 46 -18.50 5.58 12.40
C PRO A 46 -17.43 5.04 11.43
N LEU A 47 -17.69 3.88 10.85
CA LEU A 47 -16.84 3.26 9.83
C LEU A 47 -17.53 3.27 8.46
N LEU A 48 -16.73 3.26 7.39
CA LEU A 48 -17.23 3.21 6.01
C LEU A 48 -17.64 1.77 5.67
N THR A 49 -18.87 1.37 6.03
CA THR A 49 -19.37 -0.01 5.94
C THR A 49 -20.37 -0.21 4.79
N LYS A 50 -20.01 0.21 3.57
CA LYS A 50 -20.83 0.03 2.36
C LYS A 50 -20.79 -1.43 1.87
N PRO A 51 -21.94 -2.14 1.73
CA PRO A 51 -21.96 -3.55 1.30
C PRO A 51 -21.33 -3.79 -0.08
N ASN A 52 -21.49 -2.85 -1.00
CA ASN A 52 -21.05 -2.99 -2.40
C ASN A 52 -19.74 -2.23 -2.71
N GLY A 53 -18.99 -1.89 -1.66
CA GLY A 53 -17.81 -1.03 -1.75
C GLY A 53 -18.15 0.46 -1.80
N ILE A 54 -17.11 1.28 -1.76
CA ILE A 54 -17.19 2.73 -1.74
C ILE A 54 -16.90 3.27 -3.14
N ASN A 55 -17.79 4.12 -3.64
CA ASN A 55 -17.61 4.83 -4.89
C ASN A 55 -17.22 6.28 -4.56
N VAL A 56 -16.09 6.74 -5.08
CA VAL A 56 -15.56 8.08 -4.85
C VAL A 56 -15.88 8.97 -6.04
N TYR A 57 -16.42 10.16 -5.77
CA TYR A 57 -16.68 11.20 -6.75
C TYR A 57 -15.83 12.43 -6.46
N LEU A 58 -14.96 12.82 -7.39
CA LEU A 58 -13.96 13.87 -7.15
C LEU A 58 -14.27 15.17 -7.90
N ILE A 59 -14.38 16.28 -7.17
CA ILE A 59 -14.50 17.62 -7.77
C ILE A 59 -13.16 18.35 -7.64
N TRP A 60 -12.53 18.63 -8.77
CA TRP A 60 -11.34 19.48 -8.85
C TRP A 60 -11.75 20.95 -8.84
N TYR A 61 -12.03 21.48 -7.64
CA TYR A 61 -12.44 22.88 -7.48
C TYR A 61 -11.24 23.83 -7.52
N GLY A 62 -10.91 24.30 -8.70
CA GLY A 62 -9.84 25.27 -8.97
C GLY A 62 -9.04 24.94 -10.22
N GLY A 63 -7.97 25.71 -10.45
CA GLY A 63 -7.07 25.57 -11.59
C GLY A 63 -6.06 24.41 -11.45
N PHE A 64 -6.52 23.21 -11.11
CA PHE A 64 -5.63 22.04 -10.98
C PHE A 64 -5.08 21.60 -12.34
N SER A 65 -3.76 21.60 -12.48
CA SER A 65 -3.08 21.07 -13.67
C SER A 65 -3.23 19.54 -13.75
N LEU A 66 -2.97 18.95 -14.91
CA LEU A 66 -2.97 17.49 -15.05
C LEU A 66 -1.95 16.84 -14.10
N LYS A 67 -0.78 17.47 -13.93
CA LYS A 67 0.27 16.97 -13.04
C LYS A 67 -0.19 16.93 -11.58
N ASP A 68 -0.92 17.95 -11.12
CA ASP A 68 -1.43 18.00 -9.74
C ASP A 68 -2.50 16.93 -9.50
N ARG A 69 -3.31 16.62 -10.52
CA ARG A 69 -4.35 15.60 -10.43
C ARG A 69 -3.78 14.19 -10.37
N ASN A 70 -2.68 13.95 -11.10
CA ASN A 70 -2.09 12.61 -11.25
C ASN A 70 -1.78 11.95 -9.90
N SER A 71 -1.17 12.66 -8.95
CA SER A 71 -0.80 12.06 -7.65
C SER A 71 -2.02 11.52 -6.88
N ILE A 72 -3.16 12.22 -6.93
CA ILE A 72 -4.39 11.81 -6.26
C ILE A 72 -5.09 10.71 -7.06
N THR A 73 -5.12 10.77 -8.40
CA THR A 73 -5.69 9.69 -9.21
C THR A 73 -4.88 8.40 -9.09
N ASP A 74 -3.55 8.50 -8.98
CA ASP A 74 -2.65 7.36 -8.76
C ASP A 74 -2.86 6.74 -7.37
N PHE A 75 -3.14 7.56 -6.36
CA PHE A 75 -3.56 7.07 -5.04
C PHE A 75 -4.82 6.20 -5.16
N PHE A 76 -5.85 6.66 -5.87
CA PHE A 76 -7.06 5.85 -6.07
C PHE A 76 -6.81 4.61 -6.94
N ALA A 77 -5.95 4.70 -7.96
CA ALA A 77 -5.55 3.55 -8.77
C ALA A 77 -4.79 2.50 -7.94
N SER A 78 -4.08 2.92 -6.89
CA SER A 78 -3.34 2.03 -5.99
C SER A 78 -4.25 1.09 -5.17
N PHE A 79 -5.56 1.37 -5.04
CA PHE A 79 -6.53 0.43 -4.46
C PHE A 79 -6.74 -0.81 -5.34
N ALA A 80 -6.70 -0.64 -6.66
CA ALA A 80 -7.02 -1.71 -7.60
C ALA A 80 -5.85 -2.67 -7.87
N SER A 81 -4.64 -2.39 -7.37
CA SER A 81 -3.44 -3.17 -7.69
C SER A 81 -3.40 -4.48 -6.89
N PRO A 82 -3.69 -5.66 -7.50
CA PRO A 82 -3.74 -6.93 -6.79
C PRO A 82 -2.49 -7.80 -7.11
N GLY A 83 -1.47 -7.25 -7.77
CA GLY A 83 -0.45 -8.04 -8.46
C GLY A 83 0.99 -7.73 -8.05
N ARG A 84 1.70 -8.79 -7.62
CA ARG A 84 3.17 -9.02 -7.63
C ARG A 84 4.13 -7.95 -7.06
N ARG A 85 3.70 -6.76 -6.68
CA ARG A 85 4.57 -5.76 -6.06
C ARG A 85 4.78 -6.11 -4.60
N GLN A 86 5.99 -6.54 -4.24
CA GLN A 86 6.41 -6.88 -2.88
C GLN A 86 6.64 -5.63 -2.00
N GLY A 87 5.78 -4.62 -2.11
CA GLY A 87 5.99 -3.33 -1.45
C GLY A 87 4.70 -2.72 -0.92
N PRO A 88 4.81 -1.70 -0.04
CA PRO A 88 3.64 -1.02 0.51
C PRO A 88 2.83 -0.34 -0.61
N SER A 89 1.51 -0.47 -0.52
CA SER A 89 0.54 0.13 -1.44
C SER A 89 -0.68 0.60 -0.66
N VAL A 90 -1.51 1.44 -1.29
CA VAL A 90 -2.81 1.82 -0.71
C VAL A 90 -3.69 0.59 -0.53
N SER A 91 -3.69 -0.35 -1.47
CA SER A 91 -4.42 -1.62 -1.33
C SER A 91 -3.95 -2.46 -0.13
N THR A 92 -2.64 -2.51 0.14
CA THR A 92 -2.07 -3.27 1.27
C THR A 92 -2.41 -2.60 2.60
N TRP A 93 -2.28 -1.27 2.67
CA TRP A 93 -2.68 -0.51 3.85
C TRP A 93 -4.19 -0.63 4.11
N TRP A 94 -5.01 -0.49 3.07
CA TRP A 94 -6.47 -0.58 3.19
C TRP A 94 -6.94 -1.97 3.63
N ARG A 95 -6.23 -3.04 3.27
CA ARG A 95 -6.51 -4.39 3.79
C ARG A 95 -6.35 -4.49 5.30
N THR A 96 -5.40 -3.77 5.88
CA THR A 96 -5.32 -3.66 7.36
C THR A 96 -6.53 -2.91 7.90
N ILE A 97 -6.91 -1.80 7.24
CA ILE A 97 -8.07 -1.00 7.64
C ILE A 97 -9.39 -1.78 7.50
N SER A 98 -9.52 -2.68 6.52
CA SER A 98 -10.74 -3.44 6.30
C SER A 98 -11.04 -4.48 7.38
N THR A 99 -10.05 -4.78 8.24
CA THR A 99 -10.24 -5.68 9.39
C THR A 99 -11.04 -5.04 10.54
N TYR A 100 -11.13 -3.71 10.58
CA TYR A 100 -11.87 -3.00 11.63
C TYR A 100 -13.37 -3.14 11.45
N LYS A 101 -14.07 -3.43 12.55
CA LYS A 101 -15.52 -3.62 12.60
C LYS A 101 -16.19 -2.55 13.42
N ASP A 102 -17.38 -2.13 12.98
CA ASP A 102 -18.21 -1.20 13.73
C ASP A 102 -18.87 -1.89 14.94
N LYS A 103 -19.68 -1.14 15.71
CA LYS A 103 -20.38 -1.65 16.89
C LYS A 103 -21.37 -2.79 16.58
N THR A 104 -21.76 -2.95 15.31
CA THR A 104 -22.65 -4.01 14.82
C THR A 104 -21.91 -5.18 14.19
N GLY A 105 -20.56 -5.15 14.19
CA GLY A 105 -19.72 -6.19 13.62
C GLY A 105 -19.49 -6.06 12.12
N LYS A 106 -19.92 -4.97 11.47
CA LYS A 106 -19.70 -4.77 10.03
C LYS A 106 -18.29 -4.24 9.77
N PRO A 107 -17.51 -4.87 8.90
CA PRO A 107 -16.17 -4.40 8.57
C PRO A 107 -16.20 -3.14 7.69
N VAL A 108 -15.11 -2.37 7.69
CA VAL A 108 -14.87 -1.35 6.67
C VAL A 108 -14.88 -2.01 5.28
N SER A 109 -15.49 -1.35 4.29
CA SER A 109 -15.58 -1.84 2.93
C SER A 109 -14.20 -2.14 2.33
N ASP A 110 -14.00 -3.36 1.85
CA ASP A 110 -12.74 -3.78 1.23
C ASP A 110 -12.42 -3.06 -0.08
N THR A 111 -13.45 -2.59 -0.79
CA THR A 111 -13.30 -2.00 -2.12
C THR A 111 -13.58 -0.51 -2.10
N VAL A 112 -12.65 0.27 -2.65
CA VAL A 112 -12.79 1.71 -2.91
C VAL A 112 -12.44 1.97 -4.38
N ARG A 113 -13.27 2.73 -5.08
CA ARG A 113 -13.10 3.03 -6.51
C ARG A 113 -13.34 4.49 -6.78
N LEU A 114 -12.44 5.15 -7.51
CA LEU A 114 -12.74 6.44 -8.12
C LEU A 114 -13.64 6.21 -9.33
N VAL A 115 -14.93 6.59 -9.21
CA VAL A 115 -15.94 6.31 -10.24
C VAL A 115 -16.03 7.44 -11.25
N LYS A 116 -16.00 8.68 -10.78
CA LYS A 116 -16.06 9.85 -11.66
C LYS A 116 -15.32 11.03 -11.05
N GLN A 117 -14.77 11.87 -11.92
CA GLN A 117 -14.16 13.12 -11.54
C GLN A 117 -14.60 14.24 -12.47
N VAL A 118 -14.64 15.47 -11.96
CA VAL A 118 -15.02 16.65 -12.74
C VAL A 118 -14.16 17.86 -12.38
N GLY A 119 -13.82 18.67 -13.38
CA GLY A 119 -13.17 19.97 -13.18
C GLY A 119 -14.19 21.07 -12.89
N ASP A 120 -13.85 21.98 -11.97
CA ASP A 120 -14.64 23.16 -11.70
C ASP A 120 -13.71 24.36 -11.49
N VAL A 121 -13.66 25.27 -12.46
CA VAL A 121 -12.74 26.43 -12.43
C VAL A 121 -13.37 27.57 -11.65
N TYR A 122 -13.52 27.39 -10.34
CA TYR A 122 -14.03 28.39 -9.40
C TYR A 122 -15.46 28.88 -9.71
N SER A 123 -16.38 27.99 -10.08
CA SER A 123 -17.76 28.36 -10.44
C SER A 123 -18.54 29.04 -9.31
N SER A 124 -18.10 28.89 -8.07
CA SER A 124 -18.65 29.58 -6.88
C SER A 124 -17.66 30.61 -6.29
N GLY A 125 -16.72 31.09 -7.10
CA GLY A 125 -15.64 32.01 -6.69
C GLY A 125 -14.39 31.31 -6.14
N LYS A 126 -13.31 32.06 -5.92
CA LYS A 126 -12.02 31.50 -5.45
C LYS A 126 -12.05 30.93 -4.03
N THR A 127 -13.10 31.23 -3.26
CA THR A 127 -13.27 30.79 -1.88
C THR A 127 -14.59 30.05 -1.73
N LEU A 128 -14.53 28.78 -1.35
CA LEU A 128 -15.71 27.96 -1.07
C LEU A 128 -15.84 27.78 0.45
N LYS A 129 -16.91 28.35 1.04
CA LYS A 129 -17.14 28.28 2.48
C LYS A 129 -17.77 26.93 2.86
N ARG A 130 -17.52 26.45 4.09
CA ARG A 130 -18.12 25.21 4.61
C ARG A 130 -19.65 25.18 4.48
N ALA A 131 -20.31 26.30 4.77
CA ALA A 131 -21.76 26.44 4.64
C ALA A 131 -22.28 26.26 3.20
N GLN A 132 -21.42 26.40 2.18
CA GLN A 132 -21.79 26.25 0.77
C GLN A 132 -21.55 24.83 0.24
N LEU A 133 -20.73 24.01 0.91
CA LEU A 133 -20.28 22.71 0.40
C LEU A 133 -21.45 21.77 0.07
N ALA A 134 -22.43 21.67 0.98
CA ALA A 134 -23.58 20.77 0.79
C ALA A 134 -24.39 21.16 -0.46
N ASN A 135 -24.72 22.45 -0.59
CA ASN A 135 -25.46 22.96 -1.76
C ASN A 135 -24.64 22.85 -3.04
N PHE A 136 -23.33 23.09 -2.96
CA PHE A 136 -22.43 22.95 -4.09
C PHE A 136 -22.39 21.51 -4.61
N VAL A 137 -22.20 20.52 -3.74
CA VAL A 137 -22.24 19.09 -4.13
C VAL A 137 -23.63 18.71 -4.66
N LYS A 138 -24.70 19.15 -3.99
CA LYS A 138 -26.08 18.93 -4.44
C LYS A 138 -26.31 19.43 -5.87
N SER A 139 -25.80 20.62 -6.22
CA SER A 139 -25.91 21.16 -7.58
C SER A 139 -25.23 20.28 -8.64
N LYS A 140 -24.16 19.55 -8.29
CA LYS A 140 -23.49 18.61 -9.21
C LYS A 140 -24.31 17.33 -9.42
N ILE A 141 -25.08 16.93 -8.41
CA ILE A 141 -26.01 15.80 -8.51
C ILE A 141 -27.23 16.20 -9.35
N GLU A 142 -27.84 17.36 -9.06
CA GLU A 142 -29.02 17.86 -9.77
C GLU A 142 -28.73 18.15 -11.25
N SER A 143 -27.53 18.65 -11.57
CA SER A 143 -27.07 18.84 -12.95
C SER A 143 -26.62 17.55 -13.64
N LYS A 144 -26.77 16.38 -13.00
CA LYS A 144 -26.39 15.06 -13.51
C LYS A 144 -24.89 14.90 -13.81
N ILE A 145 -24.05 15.80 -13.30
CA ILE A 145 -22.60 15.64 -13.35
C ILE A 145 -22.22 14.40 -12.54
N PHE A 146 -22.80 14.22 -11.35
CA PHE A 146 -22.70 12.99 -10.56
C PHE A 146 -24.08 12.35 -10.36
N PRO A 147 -24.15 11.01 -10.25
CA PRO A 147 -25.39 10.33 -9.91
C PRO A 147 -25.71 10.48 -8.40
N LEU A 148 -26.98 10.25 -8.05
CA LEU A 148 -27.35 9.97 -6.67
C LEU A 148 -26.96 8.52 -6.36
N ASP A 149 -25.80 8.32 -5.74
CA ASP A 149 -25.24 7.00 -5.45
C ASP A 149 -25.27 6.71 -3.94
N PRO A 150 -26.01 5.69 -3.45
CA PRO A 150 -26.03 5.33 -2.04
C PRO A 150 -24.68 4.80 -1.53
N ASN A 151 -23.77 4.40 -2.42
CA ASN A 151 -22.39 4.02 -2.11
C ASN A 151 -21.39 5.15 -2.34
N GLY A 152 -21.88 6.30 -2.79
CA GLY A 152 -21.08 7.48 -3.12
C GLY A 152 -20.56 8.21 -1.89
N ILE A 153 -19.31 8.64 -1.98
CA ILE A 153 -18.70 9.69 -1.14
C ILE A 153 -18.12 10.81 -2.00
#